data_AF-A0A0N8JVV8-F1
#
_entry.id   AF-A0A0N8JVV8-F1
#
_cell.length_a   1.000
_cell.length_b   1.000
_cell.length_c   1.000
_cell.angle_alpha   90.00
_cell.angle_beta   90.00
_cell.angle_gamma   90.00
#
_symmetry.space_group_name_H-M   'P 1'
#
loop_
_entity.id
_entity.type
_entity.pdbx_description
1 polymer ?
#
loop_
_entity_poly.entity_id
_entity_poly.type
_entity_poly.pdbx_seq_one_letter_code
_entity_poly.pdbx_strand_id
1 'polypeptide(L)'
;MAVNVYSTSVTSDNLSRHDMLAWINESLQLNLTKIEQLCSGAVYCQFMDMLFPGCVALKKVKFQAKLEHEYIHNFKILQASFKKMGVDKIIPVDKLVKGKFQDNFEFVQWFKKFFDANYDGKEYDPVEARQGQDTMPLQNPPMPALNKPKKILTAAPQRPAAVAKATPKMAPASARRPGMGGGDDERAELIQEVNILKSTIQDMEKERDFYFGKLRNIELICQEKEGEGDPTLQRIVDILYATDEGFVIPDAESEDQEEF
;
A
#
# COMPACT_ATOMS: atom_id res chain seq x y z
N MET A 1 -17.90 1.28 -24.02
CA MET A 1 -16.49 0.88 -23.87
C MET A 1 -15.84 1.83 -22.90
N ALA A 2 -14.94 1.34 -22.05
CA ALA A 2 -14.24 2.18 -21.08
C ALA A 2 -13.09 2.95 -21.75
N VAL A 3 -12.76 4.10 -21.19
CA VAL A 3 -11.55 4.87 -21.49
C VAL A 3 -10.37 4.22 -20.76
N ASN A 4 -9.36 3.76 -21.50
CA ASN A 4 -8.15 3.19 -20.91
C ASN A 4 -7.18 4.27 -20.46
N VAL A 5 -6.43 4.00 -19.39
CA VAL A 5 -5.40 4.90 -18.85
C VAL A 5 -4.08 4.16 -18.72
N TYR A 6 -2.99 4.86 -19.03
CA TYR A 6 -1.63 4.34 -18.95
C TYR A 6 -0.80 5.22 -18.01
N SER A 7 0.02 4.59 -17.18
CA SER A 7 0.98 5.32 -16.35
C SER A 7 2.04 5.93 -17.27
N THR A 8 2.00 7.24 -17.43
CA THR A 8 3.10 8.01 -18.02
C THR A 8 3.62 8.93 -16.92
N SER A 9 4.90 9.29 -16.96
CA SER A 9 5.55 10.13 -15.93
C SER A 9 4.93 11.54 -15.78
N VAL A 10 3.88 11.86 -16.54
CA VAL A 10 3.29 13.20 -16.70
C VAL A 10 1.83 13.27 -16.22
N THR A 11 1.21 12.16 -15.77
CA THR A 11 -0.22 12.16 -15.39
C THR A 11 -0.45 12.10 -13.89
N SER A 12 -0.97 13.20 -13.33
CA SER A 12 -1.59 13.41 -12.00
C SER A 12 -0.86 12.86 -10.77
N ASP A 13 -0.74 13.71 -9.75
CA ASP A 13 -0.18 13.36 -8.44
C ASP A 13 -0.78 12.05 -7.90
N ASN A 14 0.09 11.10 -7.57
CA ASN A 14 -0.33 9.85 -6.96
C ASN A 14 -0.88 10.13 -5.56
N LEU A 15 -2.03 9.54 -5.20
CA LEU A 15 -2.62 9.74 -3.88
C LEU A 15 -1.74 9.09 -2.80
N SER A 16 -1.69 9.68 -1.62
CA SER A 16 -1.07 9.00 -0.48
C SER A 16 -1.88 7.74 -0.09
N ARG A 17 -1.28 6.83 0.68
CA ARG A 17 -1.99 5.68 1.27
C ARG A 17 -3.27 6.10 2.01
N HIS A 18 -3.18 7.18 2.79
CA HIS A 18 -4.30 7.66 3.60
C HIS A 18 -5.43 8.20 2.72
N ASP A 19 -5.10 9.03 1.74
CA ASP A 19 -6.09 9.61 0.83
C ASP A 19 -6.76 8.54 -0.03
N MET A 20 -5.99 7.52 -0.44
CA MET A 20 -6.52 6.38 -1.18
C MET A 20 -7.56 5.60 -0.35
N LEU A 21 -7.25 5.31 0.92
CA LEU A 21 -8.19 4.62 1.81
C LEU A 21 -9.41 5.49 2.11
N ALA A 22 -9.22 6.79 2.35
CA ALA A 22 -10.32 7.74 2.56
C ALA A 22 -11.27 7.75 1.36
N TRP A 23 -10.73 7.90 0.14
CA TRP A 23 -11.51 7.87 -1.09
C TRP A 23 -12.34 6.58 -1.21
N ILE A 24 -11.74 5.42 -0.98
CA ILE A 24 -12.44 4.13 -1.09
C ILE A 24 -13.55 4.01 -0.04
N ASN A 25 -13.23 4.36 1.20
CA ASN A 25 -14.17 4.28 2.32
C ASN A 25 -15.35 5.22 2.15
N GLU A 26 -15.12 6.45 1.69
CA GLU A 26 -16.18 7.42 1.42
C GLU A 26 -17.03 7.00 0.22
N SER A 27 -16.39 6.56 -0.88
CA SER A 27 -17.11 6.19 -2.11
C SER A 27 -17.98 4.95 -1.95
N LEU A 28 -17.53 3.96 -1.17
CA LEU A 28 -18.23 2.68 -1.02
C LEU A 28 -18.82 2.47 0.37
N GLN A 29 -18.77 3.45 1.26
CA GLN A 29 -19.20 3.33 2.67
C GLN A 29 -18.58 2.09 3.33
N LEU A 30 -17.25 2.05 3.35
CA LEU A 30 -16.45 0.98 3.93
C LEU A 30 -15.57 1.50 5.08
N ASN A 31 -14.95 0.59 5.81
CA ASN A 31 -14.04 0.89 6.91
C ASN A 31 -12.70 0.16 6.73
N LEU A 32 -12.10 0.29 5.55
CA LEU A 32 -10.78 -0.25 5.26
C LEU A 32 -9.72 0.54 6.02
N THR A 33 -8.77 -0.19 6.62
CA THR A 33 -7.65 0.38 7.38
C THR A 33 -6.31 0.11 6.71
N LYS A 34 -6.27 -0.81 5.74
CA LYS A 34 -5.04 -1.27 5.08
C LYS A 34 -5.29 -1.48 3.59
N ILE A 35 -4.36 -1.04 2.75
CA ILE A 35 -4.45 -1.20 1.28
C ILE A 35 -4.48 -2.68 0.88
N GLU A 36 -3.81 -3.52 1.66
CA GLU A 36 -3.77 -4.97 1.52
C GLU A 36 -5.15 -5.61 1.56
N GLN A 37 -6.17 -4.96 2.16
CA GLN A 37 -7.55 -5.47 2.20
C GLN A 37 -8.21 -5.47 0.81
N LEU A 38 -7.68 -4.68 -0.13
CA LEU A 38 -8.11 -4.70 -1.54
C LEU A 38 -7.78 -6.03 -2.25
N CYS A 39 -6.92 -6.87 -1.65
CA CYS A 39 -6.60 -8.20 -2.16
C CYS A 39 -7.83 -9.11 -2.30
N SER A 40 -8.94 -8.79 -1.63
CA SER A 40 -10.19 -9.54 -1.75
C SER A 40 -10.84 -9.43 -3.13
N GLY A 41 -10.49 -8.39 -3.92
CA GLY A 41 -11.07 -8.12 -5.24
C GLY A 41 -12.50 -7.58 -5.21
N ALA A 42 -13.19 -7.59 -4.07
CA ALA A 42 -14.60 -7.21 -3.95
C ALA A 42 -14.81 -5.71 -4.20
N VAL A 43 -13.91 -4.86 -3.67
CA VAL A 43 -13.93 -3.40 -3.85
C VAL A 43 -13.87 -3.02 -5.33
N TYR A 44 -12.94 -3.62 -6.08
CA TYR A 44 -12.82 -3.36 -7.52
C TYR A 44 -14.04 -3.83 -8.30
N CYS A 45 -14.64 -4.95 -7.93
CA CYS A 45 -15.90 -5.41 -8.54
C CYS A 45 -17.02 -4.40 -8.29
N GLN A 46 -17.11 -3.83 -7.09
CA GLN A 46 -18.12 -2.84 -6.76
C GLN A 46 -17.91 -1.52 -7.48
N PHE A 47 -16.67 -1.03 -7.58
CA PHE A 47 -16.37 0.14 -8.40
C PHE A 47 -16.69 -0.05 -9.88
N MET A 48 -16.44 -1.24 -10.43
CA MET A 48 -16.80 -1.54 -11.81
C MET A 48 -18.33 -1.50 -12.03
N ASP A 49 -19.12 -1.94 -11.05
CA ASP A 49 -20.58 -1.81 -11.10
C ASP A 49 -21.02 -0.33 -11.02
N MET A 50 -20.37 0.46 -10.17
CA MET A 50 -20.59 1.91 -10.07
C MET A 50 -20.26 2.64 -11.38
N LEU A 51 -19.11 2.35 -12.01
CA LEU A 51 -18.73 2.96 -13.28
C LEU A 51 -19.67 2.51 -14.40
N PHE A 52 -19.91 1.20 -14.51
CA PHE A 52 -20.64 0.60 -15.62
C PHE A 52 -21.69 -0.40 -15.10
N PRO A 53 -22.90 0.07 -14.80
CA PRO A 53 -23.97 -0.77 -14.26
C PRO A 53 -24.24 -2.00 -15.14
N GLY A 54 -24.31 -3.18 -14.52
CA GLY A 54 -24.55 -4.44 -15.21
C GLY A 54 -23.33 -5.01 -15.96
N CYS A 55 -22.15 -4.41 -15.83
CA CYS A 55 -20.91 -5.02 -16.34
C CYS A 55 -20.37 -6.12 -15.41
N VAL A 56 -20.74 -6.08 -14.12
CA VAL A 56 -20.31 -7.01 -13.08
C VAL A 56 -21.46 -7.92 -12.64
N ALA A 57 -21.18 -9.21 -12.44
CA ALA A 57 -22.13 -10.11 -11.79
C ALA A 57 -22.08 -9.92 -10.26
N LEU A 58 -22.53 -8.76 -9.76
CA LEU A 58 -22.33 -8.33 -8.37
C LEU A 58 -22.87 -9.34 -7.33
N LYS A 59 -24.00 -9.99 -7.62
CA LYS A 59 -24.58 -11.06 -6.78
C LYS A 59 -23.67 -12.27 -6.56
N LYS A 60 -22.66 -12.47 -7.42
CA LYS A 60 -21.69 -13.57 -7.32
C LYS A 60 -20.40 -13.14 -6.60
N VAL A 61 -20.24 -11.85 -6.32
CA VAL A 61 -19.08 -11.31 -5.63
C VAL A 61 -19.18 -11.70 -4.16
N LYS A 62 -18.06 -12.18 -3.60
CA LYS A 62 -17.92 -12.54 -2.20
C LYS A 62 -17.39 -11.33 -1.43
N PHE A 63 -18.27 -10.47 -0.92
CA PHE A 63 -17.88 -9.28 -0.13
C PHE A 63 -17.22 -9.62 1.21
N GLN A 64 -17.53 -10.80 1.74
CA GLN A 64 -17.03 -11.33 3.01
C GLN A 64 -15.95 -12.42 2.81
N ALA A 65 -15.28 -12.42 1.66
CA ALA A 65 -14.21 -13.37 1.36
C ALA A 65 -13.09 -13.32 2.40
N LYS A 66 -12.55 -14.48 2.79
CA LYS A 66 -11.46 -14.58 3.77
C LYS A 66 -10.30 -15.47 3.31
N LEU A 67 -10.53 -16.28 2.29
CA LEU A 67 -9.55 -17.24 1.78
C LEU A 67 -9.10 -16.86 0.37
N GLU A 68 -7.84 -17.13 0.06
CA GLU A 68 -7.22 -16.74 -1.21
C GLU A 68 -8.01 -17.23 -2.44
N HIS A 69 -8.55 -18.46 -2.41
CA HIS A 69 -9.35 -18.98 -3.51
C HIS A 69 -10.66 -18.21 -3.74
N GLU A 70 -11.18 -17.53 -2.72
CA GLU A 70 -12.35 -16.64 -2.81
C GLU A 70 -11.96 -15.29 -3.42
N TYR A 71 -10.77 -14.80 -3.11
CA TYR A 71 -10.21 -13.60 -3.73
C TYR A 71 -10.00 -13.81 -5.23
N ILE A 72 -9.42 -14.96 -5.60
CA ILE A 72 -9.25 -15.38 -7.00
C ILE A 72 -10.61 -15.43 -7.71
N HIS A 73 -11.66 -15.94 -7.05
CA HIS A 73 -13.02 -15.94 -7.61
C HIS A 73 -13.51 -14.52 -7.90
N ASN A 74 -13.36 -13.57 -6.97
CA ASN A 74 -13.72 -12.17 -7.19
C ASN A 74 -12.90 -11.55 -8.33
N PHE A 75 -11.60 -11.78 -8.40
CA PHE A 75 -10.77 -11.28 -9.49
C PHE A 75 -11.12 -11.85 -10.86
N LYS A 76 -11.61 -13.10 -10.94
CA LYS A 76 -12.16 -13.64 -12.20
C LYS A 76 -13.41 -12.89 -12.66
N ILE A 77 -14.26 -12.47 -11.72
CA ILE A 77 -15.42 -11.63 -12.02
C ILE A 77 -14.95 -10.27 -12.54
N LEU A 78 -13.92 -9.67 -11.90
CA LEU A 78 -13.32 -8.40 -12.34
C LEU A 78 -12.69 -8.51 -13.73
N GLN A 79 -11.94 -9.57 -14.03
CA GLN A 79 -11.37 -9.81 -15.36
C GLN A 79 -12.46 -9.91 -16.44
N ALA A 80 -13.58 -10.56 -16.12
CA ALA A 80 -14.71 -10.66 -17.03
C ALA A 80 -15.35 -9.28 -17.31
N SER A 81 -15.46 -8.41 -16.31
CA SER A 81 -15.98 -7.05 -16.52
C SER A 81 -14.99 -6.18 -17.29
N PHE A 82 -13.68 -6.29 -17.05
CA PHE A 82 -12.64 -5.61 -17.84
C PHE A 82 -12.74 -6.00 -19.31
N LYS A 83 -12.82 -7.30 -19.61
CA LYS A 83 -12.99 -7.80 -20.99
C LYS A 83 -14.29 -7.29 -21.63
N LYS A 84 -15.40 -7.28 -20.89
CA LYS A 84 -16.70 -6.79 -21.37
C LYS A 84 -16.65 -5.30 -21.71
N MET A 85 -15.91 -4.51 -20.95
CA MET A 85 -15.78 -3.06 -21.14
C MET A 85 -14.63 -2.64 -22.06
N GLY A 86 -13.80 -3.58 -22.52
CA GLY A 86 -12.64 -3.31 -23.37
C GLY A 86 -11.47 -2.67 -22.62
N VAL A 87 -11.33 -2.98 -21.32
CA VAL A 87 -10.19 -2.55 -20.52
C VAL A 87 -9.01 -3.45 -20.82
N ASP A 88 -7.88 -2.87 -21.25
CA ASP A 88 -6.69 -3.62 -21.71
C ASP A 88 -5.65 -3.87 -20.59
N LYS A 89 -5.81 -3.23 -19.43
CA LYS A 89 -4.97 -3.45 -18.26
C LYS A 89 -5.02 -4.91 -17.81
N ILE A 90 -3.86 -5.55 -17.78
CA ILE A 90 -3.68 -6.87 -17.19
C ILE A 90 -3.70 -6.75 -15.66
N ILE A 91 -4.58 -7.54 -15.02
CA ILE A 91 -4.67 -7.62 -13.56
C ILE A 91 -3.69 -8.70 -13.07
N PRO A 92 -2.67 -8.35 -12.25
CA PRO A 92 -1.70 -9.30 -11.71
C PRO A 92 -2.29 -10.09 -10.52
N VAL A 93 -3.31 -10.92 -10.79
CA VAL A 93 -4.13 -11.60 -9.78
C VAL A 93 -3.27 -12.39 -8.79
N ASP A 94 -2.29 -13.12 -9.28
CA ASP A 94 -1.36 -13.95 -8.48
C ASP A 94 -0.58 -13.15 -7.43
N LYS A 95 -0.29 -11.88 -7.71
CA LYS A 95 0.36 -10.97 -6.77
C LYS A 95 -0.63 -10.31 -5.82
N LEU A 96 -1.75 -9.81 -6.36
CA LEU A 96 -2.74 -9.07 -5.58
C LEU A 96 -3.35 -9.91 -4.47
N VAL A 97 -3.74 -11.16 -4.77
CA VAL A 97 -4.40 -12.06 -3.81
C VAL A 97 -3.51 -12.46 -2.63
N LYS A 98 -2.19 -12.23 -2.74
CA LYS A 98 -1.25 -12.45 -1.62
C LYS A 98 -1.31 -11.35 -0.56
N GLY A 99 -2.07 -10.28 -0.79
CA GLY A 99 -2.23 -9.21 0.17
C GLY A 99 -0.94 -8.45 0.44
N LYS A 100 -0.03 -8.38 -0.54
CA LYS A 100 1.19 -7.57 -0.43
C LYS A 100 0.87 -6.10 -0.68
N PHE A 101 1.38 -5.21 0.17
CA PHE A 101 1.15 -3.77 0.09
C PHE A 101 1.54 -3.19 -1.28
N GLN A 102 2.78 -3.42 -1.72
CA GLN A 102 3.33 -2.82 -2.94
C GLN A 102 2.49 -3.14 -4.19
N ASP A 103 2.20 -4.43 -4.43
CA ASP A 103 1.41 -4.86 -5.59
C ASP A 103 -0.02 -4.30 -5.54
N ASN A 104 -0.65 -4.30 -4.36
CA ASN A 104 -2.01 -3.76 -4.20
C ASN A 104 -2.04 -2.24 -4.35
N PHE A 105 -1.01 -1.54 -3.84
CA PHE A 105 -0.92 -0.10 -3.92
C PHE A 105 -0.65 0.39 -5.34
N GLU A 106 0.24 -0.28 -6.08
CA GLU A 106 0.47 0.00 -7.50
C GLU A 106 -0.83 -0.17 -8.32
N PHE A 107 -1.56 -1.27 -8.11
CA PHE A 107 -2.78 -1.54 -8.85
C PHE A 107 -3.90 -0.54 -8.52
N VAL A 108 -4.09 -0.18 -7.24
CA VAL A 108 -5.14 0.79 -6.87
C VAL A 108 -4.82 2.20 -7.34
N GLN A 109 -3.55 2.61 -7.41
CA GLN A 109 -3.16 3.90 -8.01
C GLN A 109 -3.58 3.98 -9.47
N TRP A 110 -3.29 2.94 -10.26
CA TRP A 110 -3.78 2.86 -11.62
C TRP A 110 -5.31 2.83 -11.68
N PHE A 111 -5.95 2.05 -10.79
CA PHE A 111 -7.41 1.92 -10.77
C PHE A 111 -8.11 3.24 -10.45
N LYS A 112 -7.54 4.07 -9.56
CA LYS A 112 -8.05 5.42 -9.26
C LYS A 112 -8.02 6.31 -10.50
N LYS A 113 -6.91 6.34 -11.24
CA LYS A 113 -6.82 7.09 -12.51
C LYS A 113 -7.83 6.57 -13.53
N PHE A 114 -8.01 5.25 -13.59
CA PHE A 114 -9.02 4.63 -14.45
C PHE A 114 -10.44 5.04 -14.05
N PHE A 115 -10.73 5.05 -12.75
CA PHE A 115 -12.01 5.48 -12.21
C PHE A 115 -12.30 6.94 -12.58
N ASP A 116 -11.36 7.84 -12.32
CA ASP A 116 -11.52 9.28 -12.61
C ASP A 116 -11.76 9.57 -14.09
N ALA A 117 -11.11 8.81 -14.98
CA ALA A 117 -11.29 8.95 -16.43
C ALA A 117 -12.65 8.44 -16.94
N ASN A 118 -13.37 7.64 -16.15
CA ASN A 118 -14.60 6.96 -16.57
C ASN A 118 -15.84 7.32 -15.76
N TYR A 119 -15.68 7.92 -14.58
CA TYR A 119 -16.80 8.28 -13.72
C TYR A 119 -17.51 9.51 -14.26
N ASP A 120 -18.82 9.40 -14.45
CA ASP A 120 -19.69 10.45 -15.02
C ASP A 120 -20.44 11.24 -13.94
N GLY A 121 -20.15 10.99 -12.66
CA GLY A 121 -20.78 11.67 -11.53
C GLY A 121 -22.14 11.11 -11.11
N LYS A 122 -22.58 9.96 -11.64
CA LYS A 122 -23.87 9.35 -11.25
C LYS A 122 -23.93 9.03 -9.75
N GLU A 123 -25.11 9.17 -9.16
CA GLU A 123 -25.35 8.69 -7.81
C GLU A 123 -25.30 7.16 -7.76
N TYR A 124 -24.74 6.62 -6.69
CA TYR A 124 -24.63 5.19 -6.46
C TYR A 124 -24.79 4.90 -4.97
N ASP A 125 -25.70 3.99 -4.61
CA ASP A 125 -25.83 3.48 -3.25
C ASP A 125 -25.02 2.19 -3.09
N PRO A 126 -23.82 2.26 -2.49
CA PRO A 126 -22.97 1.09 -2.34
C PRO A 126 -23.51 0.08 -1.32
N VAL A 127 -24.33 0.50 -0.36
CA VAL A 127 -24.88 -0.39 0.68
C VAL A 127 -26.01 -1.20 0.10
N GLU A 128 -26.92 -0.56 -0.66
CA GLU A 128 -27.99 -1.26 -1.38
C GLU A 128 -27.41 -2.26 -2.39
N ALA A 129 -26.38 -1.85 -3.15
CA ALA A 129 -25.71 -2.72 -4.12
C ALA A 129 -25.11 -3.98 -3.48
N ARG A 130 -24.59 -3.87 -2.24
CA ARG A 130 -24.12 -5.02 -1.43
C ARG A 130 -25.24 -5.78 -0.71
N GLN A 131 -26.49 -5.33 -0.81
CA GLN A 131 -27.63 -5.86 -0.05
C GLN A 131 -27.38 -5.81 1.47
N GLY A 132 -26.71 -4.74 1.94
CA GLY A 132 -26.36 -4.56 3.35
C GLY A 132 -25.18 -5.41 3.84
N GLN A 133 -24.47 -6.13 2.97
CA GLN A 133 -23.24 -6.81 3.37
C GLN A 133 -22.10 -5.80 3.52
N ASP A 134 -21.36 -5.87 4.63
CA ASP A 134 -20.11 -5.13 4.75
C ASP A 134 -18.99 -5.78 3.91
N THR A 135 -17.86 -5.09 3.72
CA THR A 135 -16.60 -5.74 3.35
C THR A 135 -15.73 -5.86 4.59
N MET A 136 -15.15 -7.03 4.83
CA MET A 136 -14.42 -7.29 6.07
C MET A 136 -13.20 -6.38 6.27
N PRO A 137 -12.95 -5.91 7.51
CA PRO A 137 -11.60 -5.65 7.96
C PRO A 137 -10.89 -6.99 8.23
N LEU A 138 -9.71 -7.20 7.64
CA LEU A 138 -8.85 -8.37 7.91
C LEU A 138 -8.67 -8.60 9.42
N GLN A 139 -8.93 -9.82 9.89
CA GLN A 139 -8.59 -10.26 11.24
C GLN A 139 -7.08 -10.49 11.35
N ASN A 140 -6.48 -9.96 12.43
CA ASN A 140 -5.15 -10.29 12.94
C ASN A 140 -4.90 -11.83 12.96
N PRO A 141 -3.63 -12.26 12.92
CA PRO A 141 -3.27 -13.69 12.91
C PRO A 141 -3.88 -14.45 14.11
N PRO A 142 -4.22 -15.73 13.93
CA PRO A 142 -4.91 -16.50 14.94
C PRO A 142 -4.01 -16.70 16.17
N MET A 143 -4.46 -16.22 17.32
CA MET A 143 -3.93 -16.65 18.61
C MET A 143 -4.08 -18.17 18.73
N PRO A 144 -3.08 -18.91 19.24
CA PRO A 144 -3.20 -20.35 19.42
C PRO A 144 -4.34 -20.66 20.39
N ALA A 145 -5.28 -21.49 19.93
CA ALA A 145 -6.39 -21.98 20.72
C ALA A 145 -5.87 -22.76 21.95
N LEU A 146 -6.01 -22.16 23.13
CA LEU A 146 -5.79 -22.86 24.39
C LEU A 146 -6.96 -23.82 24.63
N ASN A 147 -6.69 -25.12 24.50
CA ASN A 147 -7.61 -26.20 24.85
C ASN A 147 -8.26 -25.97 26.22
N LYS A 148 -9.59 -25.77 26.24
CA LYS A 148 -10.39 -25.92 27.45
C LYS A 148 -10.95 -27.34 27.51
N PRO A 149 -10.66 -28.14 28.55
CA PRO A 149 -11.28 -29.44 28.71
C PRO A 149 -12.76 -29.31 29.12
N LYS A 150 -13.61 -30.13 28.48
CA LYS A 150 -15.03 -30.30 28.79
C LYS A 150 -15.20 -30.80 30.23
N LYS A 151 -16.05 -30.15 31.03
CA LYS A 151 -16.61 -30.75 32.26
C LYS A 151 -18.09 -31.08 32.06
N ILE A 152 -18.39 -32.34 32.33
CA ILE A 152 -19.72 -32.97 32.34
C ILE A 152 -20.46 -32.50 33.60
N LEU A 153 -21.76 -32.22 33.45
CA LEU A 153 -22.69 -31.89 34.52
C LEU A 153 -23.32 -33.16 35.08
N THR A 154 -23.23 -33.39 36.39
CA THR A 154 -24.17 -34.23 37.16
C THR A 154 -24.32 -33.69 38.59
N ALA A 155 -25.53 -33.79 39.13
CA ALA A 155 -26.06 -33.03 40.25
C ALA A 155 -26.03 -33.74 41.62
N ALA A 156 -25.87 -32.93 42.69
CA ALA A 156 -26.45 -32.99 44.06
C ALA A 156 -26.11 -34.19 45.02
N PRO A 157 -26.44 -34.13 46.34
CA PRO A 157 -26.14 -33.11 47.37
C PRO A 157 -25.65 -33.70 48.74
N GLN A 158 -25.12 -32.89 49.68
CA GLN A 158 -25.40 -32.87 51.16
C GLN A 158 -24.32 -32.17 52.04
N ARG A 159 -24.75 -31.75 53.24
CA ARG A 159 -24.25 -30.80 54.28
C ARG A 159 -23.58 -31.57 55.48
N PRO A 160 -23.15 -30.96 56.62
CA PRO A 160 -22.15 -29.89 56.91
C PRO A 160 -21.16 -30.22 58.08
N ALA A 161 -20.35 -29.21 58.49
CA ALA A 161 -19.55 -29.04 59.74
C ALA A 161 -18.09 -29.58 59.68
N ALA A 162 -17.03 -28.95 60.24
CA ALA A 162 -16.88 -28.01 61.36
C ALA A 162 -15.52 -27.25 61.33
N VAL A 163 -15.57 -25.95 61.72
CA VAL A 163 -14.71 -25.17 62.66
C VAL A 163 -13.17 -24.97 62.46
N ALA A 164 -12.76 -23.70 62.74
CA ALA A 164 -11.44 -23.13 63.09
C ALA A 164 -10.58 -22.56 61.92
N LYS A 165 -9.96 -21.37 61.96
CA LYS A 165 -9.83 -20.26 62.93
C LYS A 165 -9.28 -19.04 62.15
N ALA A 166 -9.70 -17.83 62.51
CA ALA A 166 -9.29 -16.57 61.86
C ALA A 166 -7.96 -16.00 62.42
N THR A 167 -7.15 -15.35 61.56
CA THR A 167 -6.41 -14.09 61.84
C THR A 167 -6.10 -13.33 60.52
N PRO A 168 -5.90 -11.98 60.54
CA PRO A 168 -6.16 -11.13 59.36
C PRO A 168 -4.96 -10.29 58.85
N LYS A 169 -5.14 -9.72 57.63
CA LYS A 169 -4.40 -8.62 56.94
C LYS A 169 -2.99 -9.01 56.40
N MET A 170 -2.51 -8.55 55.23
CA MET A 170 -2.68 -7.29 54.49
C MET A 170 -2.66 -7.53 52.97
N ALA A 171 -3.40 -6.70 52.22
CA ALA A 171 -3.30 -6.57 50.76
C ALA A 171 -2.02 -5.82 50.35
N PRO A 172 -1.63 -5.93 49.07
CA PRO A 172 -1.41 -4.71 48.31
C PRO A 172 -2.32 -4.67 47.08
N ALA A 173 -3.02 -3.56 46.94
CA ALA A 173 -3.71 -3.17 45.73
C ALA A 173 -2.67 -2.90 44.64
N SER A 174 -2.72 -3.66 43.54
CA SER A 174 -2.10 -3.23 42.29
C SER A 174 -3.22 -2.72 41.37
N ALA A 175 -3.25 -1.41 41.22
CA ALA A 175 -4.11 -0.70 40.30
C ALA A 175 -3.79 -1.14 38.87
N ARG A 176 -4.68 -1.91 38.25
CA ARG A 176 -4.69 -2.08 36.79
C ARG A 176 -5.22 -0.80 36.17
N ARG A 177 -4.32 0.00 35.58
CA ARG A 177 -4.68 0.94 34.51
C ARG A 177 -4.91 0.14 33.23
N PRO A 178 -6.02 0.34 32.50
CA PRO A 178 -6.15 -0.12 31.13
C PRO A 178 -5.58 0.95 30.20
N GLY A 179 -4.70 0.56 29.28
CA GLY A 179 -4.28 1.41 28.16
C GLY A 179 -2.77 1.50 28.01
N MET A 180 -2.22 0.67 27.12
CA MET A 180 -1.36 1.12 26.02
C MET A 180 -1.11 -0.10 25.13
N GLY A 181 -1.90 -0.23 24.06
CA GLY A 181 -1.75 -1.31 23.08
C GLY A 181 -1.54 -0.80 21.66
N GLY A 182 -1.26 0.50 21.48
CA GLY A 182 -1.09 1.12 20.15
C GLY A 182 0.37 1.43 19.77
N GLY A 183 1.30 1.43 20.73
CA GLY A 183 2.70 1.81 20.47
C GLY A 183 3.48 0.77 19.66
N ASP A 184 3.13 -0.51 19.77
CA ASP A 184 3.78 -1.58 19.01
C ASP A 184 3.32 -1.59 17.55
N ASP A 185 2.04 -1.28 17.30
CA ASP A 185 1.50 -1.13 15.94
C ASP A 185 2.09 0.12 15.25
N GLU A 186 2.12 1.26 15.93
CA GLU A 186 2.72 2.49 15.40
C GLU A 186 4.23 2.35 15.14
N ARG A 187 4.95 1.65 16.04
CA ARG A 187 6.38 1.32 15.84
C ARG A 187 6.59 0.39 14.65
N ALA A 188 5.72 -0.60 14.44
CA ALA A 188 5.80 -1.49 13.30
C ALA A 188 5.55 -0.73 11.98
N GLU A 189 4.60 0.21 11.97
CA GLU A 189 4.33 1.07 10.82
C GLU A 189 5.50 1.99 10.49
N LEU A 190 6.11 2.63 11.49
CA LEU A 190 7.30 3.47 11.30
C LEU A 190 8.49 2.67 10.75
N ILE A 191 8.69 1.43 11.22
CA ILE A 191 9.74 0.55 10.70
C ILE A 191 9.48 0.20 9.23
N GLN A 192 8.22 -0.01 8.86
CA GLN A 192 7.83 -0.30 7.48
C GLN A 192 8.09 0.91 6.56
N GLU A 193 7.72 2.12 6.99
CA GLU A 193 7.97 3.35 6.24
C GLU A 193 9.47 3.58 6.02
N VAL A 194 10.29 3.38 7.06
CA VAL A 194 11.75 3.46 6.96
C VAL A 194 12.30 2.47 5.94
N ASN A 195 11.74 1.25 5.86
CA ASN A 195 12.18 0.26 4.88
C ASN A 195 11.80 0.64 3.45
N ILE A 196 10.62 1.24 3.25
CA ILE A 196 10.19 1.74 1.95
C ILE A 196 11.11 2.88 1.50
N LEU A 197 11.31 3.88 2.36
CA LEU A 197 12.19 5.02 2.05
C LEU A 197 13.62 4.55 1.73
N LYS A 198 14.15 3.56 2.45
CA LYS A 198 15.45 2.96 2.13
C LYS A 198 15.48 2.32 0.75
N SER A 199 14.44 1.59 0.36
CA SER A 199 14.35 0.99 -0.97
C SER A 199 14.26 2.06 -2.05
N THR A 200 13.46 3.11 -1.84
CA THR A 200 13.34 4.24 -2.77
C THR A 200 14.67 4.96 -2.92
N ILE A 201 15.39 5.21 -1.83
CA ILE A 201 16.74 5.80 -1.88
C ILE A 201 17.68 4.92 -2.69
N GLN A 202 17.69 3.61 -2.47
CA GLN A 202 18.54 2.70 -3.23
C GLN A 202 18.24 2.70 -4.73
N ASP A 203 16.97 2.81 -5.11
CA ASP A 203 16.60 2.87 -6.53
C ASP A 203 16.97 4.24 -7.14
N MET A 204 16.78 5.33 -6.39
CA MET A 204 17.23 6.68 -6.78
C MET A 204 18.75 6.75 -6.91
N GLU A 205 19.51 6.09 -6.03
CA GLU A 205 20.97 6.01 -6.11
C GLU A 205 21.42 5.26 -7.37
N LYS A 206 20.75 4.16 -7.74
CA LYS A 206 21.04 3.46 -9.01
C LYS A 206 20.76 4.35 -10.22
N GLU A 207 19.66 5.09 -10.21
CA GLU A 207 19.34 6.04 -11.29
C GLU A 207 20.37 7.17 -11.35
N ARG A 208 20.72 7.78 -10.21
CA ARG A 208 21.78 8.79 -10.11
C ARG A 208 23.08 8.28 -10.71
N ASP A 209 23.53 7.09 -10.30
CA ASP A 209 24.79 6.51 -10.76
C ASP A 209 24.73 6.17 -12.27
N PHE A 210 23.57 5.72 -12.75
CA PHE A 210 23.33 5.47 -14.18
C PHE A 210 23.43 6.74 -15.02
N TYR A 211 22.80 7.83 -14.59
CA TYR A 211 22.86 9.11 -15.31
C TYR A 211 24.24 9.76 -15.19
N PHE A 212 24.85 9.72 -14.00
CA PHE A 212 26.22 10.19 -13.78
C PHE A 212 27.22 9.46 -14.68
N GLY A 213 27.14 8.13 -14.77
CA GLY A 213 28.00 7.35 -15.66
C GLY A 213 27.87 7.73 -17.13
N LYS A 214 26.64 8.04 -17.59
CA LYS A 214 26.43 8.56 -18.95
C LYS A 214 27.07 9.93 -19.15
N LEU A 215 26.88 10.86 -18.22
CA LEU A 215 27.46 12.19 -18.28
C LEU A 215 28.99 12.13 -18.24
N ARG A 216 29.58 11.27 -17.41
CA ARG A 216 31.03 11.03 -17.36
C ARG A 216 31.58 10.48 -18.68
N ASN A 217 30.87 9.57 -19.33
CA ASN A 217 31.27 9.08 -20.66
C ASN A 217 31.24 10.20 -21.71
N ILE A 218 30.24 11.09 -21.66
CA ILE A 218 30.16 12.26 -22.56
C ILE A 218 31.31 13.22 -22.29
N GLU A 219 31.62 13.48 -21.02
CA GLU A 219 32.74 14.32 -20.60
C GLU A 219 34.08 13.80 -21.13
N LEU A 220 34.35 12.50 -21.00
CA LEU A 220 35.56 11.86 -21.55
C LEU A 220 35.68 12.06 -23.07
N ILE A 221 34.58 11.90 -23.82
CA ILE A 221 34.56 12.13 -25.26
C ILE A 221 34.90 13.60 -25.60
N CYS A 222 34.43 14.55 -24.78
CA CYS A 222 34.73 15.97 -24.98
C CYS A 222 36.22 16.26 -24.71
N GLN A 223 36.78 15.69 -23.64
CA GLN A 223 38.21 15.85 -23.28
C GLN A 223 39.15 15.27 -24.34
N GLU A 224 38.82 14.09 -24.89
CA GLU A 224 39.62 13.47 -25.96
C GLU A 224 39.71 14.32 -27.23
N LYS A 225 38.71 15.17 -27.48
CA LYS A 225 38.56 15.98 -28.70
C LYS A 225 38.80 17.48 -28.48
N GLU A 226 39.23 17.89 -27.30
CA GLU A 226 39.39 19.29 -26.91
C GLU A 226 40.36 20.07 -27.83
N GLY A 227 41.34 19.37 -28.43
CA GLY A 227 42.30 19.93 -29.38
C GLY A 227 41.76 20.24 -30.78
N GLU A 228 40.53 19.83 -31.12
CA GLU A 228 39.94 20.03 -32.46
C GLU A 228 39.25 21.40 -32.62
N GLY A 229 39.07 22.16 -31.53
CA GLY A 229 38.52 23.51 -31.58
C GLY A 229 37.03 23.59 -31.97
N ASP A 230 36.27 22.50 -31.76
CA ASP A 230 34.83 22.47 -32.07
C ASP A 230 34.03 23.27 -31.03
N PRO A 231 33.38 24.40 -31.42
CA PRO A 231 32.58 25.20 -30.50
C PRO A 231 31.37 24.44 -29.91
N THR A 232 30.97 23.33 -30.53
CA THR A 232 29.89 22.46 -30.01
C THR A 232 30.34 21.73 -28.76
N LEU A 233 31.59 21.25 -28.71
CA LEU A 233 32.15 20.56 -27.54
C LEU A 233 32.22 21.49 -26.34
N GLN A 234 32.63 22.75 -26.54
CA GLN A 234 32.64 23.74 -25.47
C GLN A 234 31.25 23.95 -24.87
N ARG A 235 30.21 24.04 -25.70
CA ARG A 235 28.83 24.20 -25.20
C ARG A 235 28.34 22.99 -24.42
N ILE A 236 28.79 21.78 -24.76
CA ILE A 236 28.46 20.56 -24.00
C ILE A 236 29.16 20.59 -22.64
N VAL A 237 30.44 20.96 -22.61
CA VAL A 237 31.21 21.14 -21.37
C VAL A 237 30.55 22.18 -20.46
N ASP A 238 30.16 23.34 -21.00
CA ASP A 238 29.47 24.38 -20.22
C ASP A 238 28.16 23.87 -19.59
N ILE A 239 27.42 22.99 -20.27
CA ILE A 239 26.21 22.36 -19.72
C ILE A 239 26.56 21.36 -18.61
N LEU A 240 27.62 20.57 -18.77
CA LEU A 240 28.04 19.56 -17.78
C LEU A 240 28.50 20.19 -16.46
N TYR A 241 29.13 21.36 -16.52
CA TYR A 241 29.62 22.09 -15.35
C TYR A 241 28.70 23.22 -14.89
N ALA A 242 27.54 23.39 -15.52
CA ALA A 242 26.55 24.36 -15.07
C ALA A 242 26.09 24.01 -13.65
N THR A 243 26.20 24.97 -12.73
CA THR A 243 25.65 24.87 -11.38
C THR A 243 24.36 25.69 -11.29
N ASP A 244 23.35 25.15 -10.60
CA ASP A 244 22.19 25.96 -10.20
C ASP A 244 22.60 26.97 -9.11
N GLU A 245 22.01 28.16 -9.11
CA GLU A 245 22.25 29.19 -8.09
C GLU A 245 21.94 28.62 -6.68
N GLY A 246 23.00 28.26 -5.94
CA GLY A 246 22.92 27.67 -4.60
C GLY A 246 23.54 26.28 -4.45
N PHE A 247 24.04 25.67 -5.53
CA PHE A 247 24.76 24.39 -5.45
C PHE A 247 26.26 24.65 -5.18
N VAL A 248 26.67 24.54 -3.91
CA VAL A 248 28.10 24.56 -3.52
C VAL A 248 28.63 23.14 -3.61
N ILE A 249 29.62 22.91 -4.46
CA ILE A 249 30.41 21.67 -4.46
C ILE A 249 31.33 21.74 -3.24
N PRO A 250 31.12 20.95 -2.17
CA PRO A 250 32.16 20.76 -1.18
C PRO A 250 33.26 19.94 -1.86
N ASP A 251 34.51 20.37 -1.72
CA ASP A 251 35.73 19.73 -2.23
C ASP A 251 36.31 20.30 -3.55
N ALA A 252 36.01 21.56 -3.90
CA ALA A 252 36.83 22.33 -4.86
C ALA A 252 37.91 23.21 -4.21
N GLU A 253 38.15 23.07 -2.89
CA GLU A 253 39.22 23.76 -2.18
C GLU A 253 40.10 22.76 -1.43
N SER A 254 41.21 22.32 -2.05
CA SER A 254 42.54 22.06 -1.45
C SER A 254 43.36 20.97 -2.16
N GLU A 255 43.80 21.21 -3.40
CA GLU A 255 45.00 20.52 -3.95
C GLU A 255 46.08 21.47 -4.49
N ASP A 256 46.00 22.77 -4.22
CA ASP A 256 47.08 23.72 -4.53
C ASP A 256 47.57 24.43 -3.27
N GLN A 257 48.42 23.73 -2.50
CA GLN A 257 49.41 24.34 -1.61
C GLN A 257 50.45 23.32 -1.13
N GLU A 258 51.24 22.79 -2.06
CA GLU A 258 52.62 22.35 -1.76
C GLU A 258 53.58 23.12 -2.67
N GLU A 259 53.89 24.35 -2.28
CA GLU A 259 55.13 25.01 -2.66
C GLU A 259 55.80 25.49 -1.36
N PHE A 260 56.76 24.69 -0.86
CA PHE A 260 58.06 25.14 -0.36
C PHE A 260 58.98 23.95 -0.06
#